data_AF-A0AA39Q552-F1
#
_entry.id   AF-A0AA39Q552-F1
#
_cell.length_a   1.000
_cell.length_b   1.000
_cell.length_c   1.000
_cell.angle_alpha   90.00
_cell.angle_beta   90.00
_cell.angle_gamma   90.00
#
_symmetry.space_group_name_H-M   'P 1'
#
loop_
_entity.id
_entity.type
_entity.pdbx_description
1 polymer ?
#
loop_
_entity_poly.entity_id
_entity_poly.type
_entity_poly.pdbx_seq_one_letter_code
_entity_poly.pdbx_strand_id
1 'polypeptide(L)'
;MLSDPGLFGLPSALAVPLAALVLVHLRAFFCGPCGFRSFPRPFLAKFSDARLGWVSYGGHRSETIHELHKKYAPNLLSTVSPEALQVAYAHGNGALKSPFYDVFASIQRGLFNTRDRAQHSRKLGIISHRFSQKSVMEVGPSLRLYVGQHISQWDRLRWGYKGGVSY
;
A
#
# COMPACT_ATOMS: atom_id res chain seq x y z
N MET A 1 -3.14 -25.91 -52.30
CA MET A 1 -3.91 -24.77 -51.76
C MET A 1 -4.85 -25.37 -50.72
N LEU A 2 -4.74 -25.14 -49.41
CA LEU A 2 -4.15 -24.04 -48.67
C LEU A 2 -3.38 -24.59 -47.46
N SER A 3 -2.14 -24.12 -47.27
CA SER A 3 -1.40 -24.29 -46.02
C SER A 3 -1.80 -23.12 -45.13
N ASP A 4 -2.64 -23.36 -44.11
CA ASP A 4 -3.02 -22.30 -43.17
C ASP A 4 -1.79 -21.83 -42.37
N PRO A 5 -1.30 -20.59 -42.55
CA PRO A 5 -0.09 -20.11 -41.87
C PRO A 5 -0.36 -19.63 -40.43
N GLY A 6 -1.57 -19.80 -39.90
CA GLY A 6 -2.03 -19.14 -38.68
C GLY A 6 -1.68 -19.82 -37.35
N LEU A 7 -1.36 -21.13 -37.35
CA LEU A 7 -1.29 -21.90 -36.10
C LEU A 7 0.10 -21.98 -35.46
N PHE A 8 1.18 -21.72 -36.22
CA PHE A 8 2.56 -21.79 -35.72
C PHE A 8 3.06 -20.51 -35.03
N GLY A 9 2.36 -19.38 -35.16
CA GLY A 9 2.73 -18.11 -34.53
C GLY A 9 2.17 -17.89 -33.11
N LEU A 10 1.11 -18.61 -32.74
CA LEU A 10 0.45 -18.49 -31.43
C LEU A 10 1.25 -19.05 -30.24
N PRO A 11 1.90 -20.24 -30.33
CA PRO A 11 2.67 -20.76 -29.19
C PRO A 11 3.94 -19.95 -28.92
N SER A 12 4.57 -19.39 -29.95
CA SER A 12 5.76 -18.54 -29.82
C SER A 12 5.41 -17.13 -29.30
N ALA A 13 4.26 -16.57 -29.68
CA ALA A 13 3.79 -15.28 -29.18
C ALA A 13 3.50 -15.27 -27.66
N LEU A 14 3.09 -16.40 -27.08
CA LEU A 14 2.92 -16.56 -25.63
C LEU A 14 4.19 -17.03 -24.90
N ALA A 15 5.11 -17.71 -25.61
CA ALA A 15 6.38 -18.15 -25.03
C ALA A 15 7.31 -16.99 -24.68
N VAL A 16 7.36 -15.94 -25.50
CA VAL A 16 8.19 -14.75 -25.24
C VAL A 16 7.81 -13.99 -23.96
N PRO A 17 6.53 -13.62 -23.72
CA PRO A 17 6.13 -12.97 -22.47
C PRO A 17 6.29 -13.90 -21.26
N LEU A 18 6.06 -15.21 -21.42
CA LEU A 18 6.28 -16.19 -20.35
C LEU A 18 7.77 -16.29 -19.99
N ALA A 19 8.65 -16.37 -20.98
CA ALA A 19 10.10 -16.41 -20.77
C ALA A 19 10.62 -15.10 -20.16
N ALA A 20 10.10 -13.95 -20.58
CA ALA A 20 10.39 -12.65 -19.98
C ALA A 20 9.93 -12.58 -18.51
N LEU A 21 8.72 -13.09 -18.21
CA LEU A 21 8.20 -13.22 -16.84
C LEU A 21 9.13 -14.07 -15.98
N VAL A 22 9.52 -15.24 -16.49
CA VAL A 22 10.45 -16.16 -15.81
C VAL A 22 11.80 -15.48 -15.58
N LEU A 23 12.36 -14.81 -16.59
CA LEU A 23 13.63 -14.08 -16.46
C LEU A 23 13.58 -12.95 -15.44
N VAL A 24 12.49 -12.18 -15.38
CA VAL A 24 12.29 -11.13 -14.36
C VAL A 24 12.27 -11.73 -12.96
N HIS A 25 11.57 -12.85 -12.77
CA HIS A 25 11.50 -13.55 -11.48
C HIS A 25 12.84 -14.18 -11.10
N LEU A 26 13.56 -14.78 -12.06
CA LEU A 26 14.89 -15.34 -11.84
C LEU A 26 15.88 -14.23 -11.47
N ARG A 27 15.86 -13.09 -12.16
CA ARG A 27 16.70 -11.92 -11.82
C ARG A 27 16.39 -11.41 -10.42
N ALA A 28 15.13 -11.26 -10.04
CA ALA A 28 14.75 -10.85 -8.69
C ALA A 28 15.20 -11.88 -7.63
N PHE A 29 15.15 -13.17 -7.98
CA PHE A 29 15.55 -14.26 -7.09
C PHE A 29 17.07 -14.37 -6.90
N PHE A 30 17.88 -14.12 -7.94
CA PHE A 30 19.34 -14.24 -7.90
C PHE A 30 20.06 -12.93 -7.54
N CYS A 31 19.52 -11.78 -7.93
CA CYS A 31 20.13 -10.46 -7.71
C CYS A 31 19.46 -9.67 -6.57
N GLY A 32 18.57 -10.30 -5.79
CA GLY A 32 17.96 -9.68 -4.60
C GLY A 32 18.98 -9.44 -3.49
N PRO A 33 18.73 -8.51 -2.56
CA PRO A 33 19.69 -8.15 -1.50
C PRO A 33 20.10 -9.38 -0.68
N CYS A 34 21.41 -9.62 -0.61
CA CYS A 34 22.04 -10.89 -0.21
C CYS A 34 21.77 -11.36 1.24
N GLY A 35 21.12 -10.57 2.09
CA GLY A 35 20.84 -10.91 3.49
C GLY A 35 19.48 -11.59 3.75
N PHE A 36 18.53 -11.51 2.82
CA PHE A 36 17.14 -11.97 3.06
C PHE A 36 16.91 -13.45 2.72
N ARG A 37 17.95 -14.18 2.30
CA ARG A 37 17.85 -15.58 1.87
C ARG A 37 17.83 -16.57 3.04
N SER A 38 18.33 -16.16 4.20
CA SER A 38 18.49 -17.00 5.40
C SER A 38 17.18 -17.23 6.17
N PHE A 39 16.13 -16.45 5.91
CA PHE A 39 14.88 -16.58 6.64
C PHE A 39 13.94 -17.62 6.00
N PRO A 40 13.30 -18.49 6.83
CA PRO A 40 12.37 -19.49 6.34
C PRO A 40 11.12 -18.81 5.76
N ARG A 41 10.77 -19.19 4.53
CA ARG A 41 9.67 -18.60 3.74
C ARG A 41 8.77 -19.68 3.12
N PRO A 42 7.45 -19.46 3.03
CA PRO A 42 6.57 -20.33 2.26
C PRO A 42 7.01 -20.40 0.79
N PHE A 43 7.07 -21.60 0.21
CA PHE A 43 7.64 -21.82 -1.13
C PHE A 43 7.00 -20.95 -2.22
N LEU A 44 5.66 -20.90 -2.25
CA LEU A 44 4.91 -20.11 -3.23
C LEU A 44 5.07 -18.59 -3.05
N ALA A 45 5.32 -18.15 -1.82
CA ALA A 45 5.52 -16.74 -1.52
C ALA A 45 6.84 -16.23 -2.13
N LYS A 46 7.88 -17.07 -2.23
CA LYS A 46 9.18 -16.70 -2.81
C LYS A 46 9.10 -16.19 -4.25
N PHE A 47 8.07 -16.59 -5.00
CA PHE A 47 7.94 -16.28 -6.42
C PHE A 47 6.92 -15.20 -6.71
N SER A 48 5.96 -14.90 -5.83
CA SER A 48 4.95 -13.89 -6.13
C SER A 48 4.24 -13.36 -4.88
N ASP A 49 3.85 -12.08 -4.93
CA ASP A 49 2.98 -11.44 -3.96
C ASP A 49 1.47 -11.66 -4.24
N ALA A 50 1.13 -12.45 -5.27
CA ALA A 50 -0.27 -12.74 -5.64
C ALA A 50 -1.10 -13.30 -4.47
N ARG A 51 -0.51 -14.17 -3.64
CA ARG A 51 -1.15 -14.68 -2.42
C ARG A 51 -1.51 -13.55 -1.44
N LEU A 52 -0.61 -12.58 -1.27
CA LEU A 52 -0.87 -11.43 -0.39
C LEU A 52 -1.99 -10.56 -0.95
N GLY A 53 -2.05 -10.38 -2.28
CA GLY A 53 -3.15 -9.71 -2.96
C GLY A 53 -4.50 -10.40 -2.72
N TRP A 54 -4.55 -11.73 -2.90
CA TRP A 54 -5.75 -12.54 -2.66
C TRP A 54 -6.27 -12.43 -1.22
N VAL A 55 -5.37 -12.59 -0.25
CA VAL A 55 -5.71 -12.46 1.18
C VAL A 55 -6.17 -11.05 1.51
N SER A 56 -5.57 -10.04 0.89
CA SER A 56 -5.96 -8.64 1.10
C SER A 56 -7.35 -8.34 0.52
N TYR A 57 -7.69 -8.94 -0.62
CA TYR A 57 -9.03 -8.84 -1.21
C TYR A 57 -10.10 -9.42 -0.27
N GLY A 58 -9.79 -10.52 0.41
CA GLY A 58 -10.67 -11.11 1.43
C GLY A 58 -10.69 -10.36 2.77
N GLY A 59 -9.94 -9.26 2.96
CA GLY A 59 -9.92 -8.49 4.22
C GLY A 59 -9.09 -9.11 5.36
N HIS A 60 -8.56 -10.33 5.20
CA HIS A 60 -7.84 -11.07 6.26
C HIS A 60 -6.32 -10.85 6.25
N ARG A 61 -5.85 -9.73 5.69
CA ARG A 61 -4.42 -9.45 5.53
C ARG A 61 -3.67 -9.48 6.85
N SER A 62 -4.15 -8.74 7.85
CA SER A 62 -3.44 -8.57 9.12
C SER A 62 -3.32 -9.88 9.89
N GLU A 63 -4.41 -10.64 9.99
CA GLU A 63 -4.46 -11.96 10.64
C GLU A 63 -3.51 -12.95 9.96
N THR A 64 -3.60 -13.05 8.64
CA THR A 64 -2.76 -13.98 7.87
C THR A 64 -1.28 -13.63 7.98
N ILE A 65 -0.93 -12.34 7.94
CA ILE A 65 0.46 -11.91 8.13
C ILE A 65 0.94 -12.23 9.55
N HIS A 66 0.10 -12.01 10.56
CA HIS A 66 0.42 -12.32 11.95
C HIS A 66 0.68 -13.83 12.17
N GLU A 67 -0.18 -14.70 11.65
CA GLU A 67 0.03 -16.14 11.72
C GLU A 67 1.28 -16.58 10.95
N LEU A 68 1.55 -15.94 9.80
CA LEU A 68 2.79 -16.17 9.07
C LEU A 68 4.00 -15.73 9.90
N HIS A 69 3.97 -14.58 10.57
CA HIS A 69 5.08 -14.09 11.42
C HIS A 69 5.44 -15.07 12.55
N LYS A 70 4.48 -15.83 13.07
CA LYS A 70 4.75 -16.86 14.09
C LYS A 70 5.62 -18.00 13.56
N LYS A 71 5.56 -18.29 12.24
CA LYS A 71 6.13 -19.50 11.64
C LYS A 71 7.23 -19.24 10.61
N TYR A 72 7.16 -18.12 9.91
CA TYR A 72 7.98 -17.77 8.76
C TYR A 72 8.27 -16.27 8.73
N ALA A 73 9.37 -15.86 8.09
CA ALA A 73 9.52 -14.47 7.69
C ALA A 73 8.75 -14.25 6.38
N PRO A 74 7.94 -13.19 6.24
CA PRO A 74 7.25 -12.90 4.98
C PRO A 74 8.20 -12.45 3.86
N ASN A 75 7.70 -12.44 2.61
CA ASN A 75 8.44 -12.07 1.40
C ASN A 75 9.12 -10.70 1.49
N LEU A 76 8.35 -9.71 1.95
CA LEU A 76 8.83 -8.41 2.34
C LEU A 76 9.21 -8.53 3.81
N LEU A 77 10.45 -8.20 4.19
CA LEU A 77 10.86 -8.23 5.59
C LEU A 77 9.90 -7.37 6.41
N SER A 78 9.03 -8.03 7.16
CA SER A 78 8.10 -7.38 8.06
C SER A 78 8.55 -7.73 9.48
N THR A 79 8.83 -6.69 10.24
CA THR A 79 9.33 -6.78 11.61
C THR A 79 8.32 -6.14 12.53
N VAL A 80 8.18 -6.69 13.74
CA VAL A 80 7.29 -6.17 14.80
C VAL A 80 8.10 -5.78 16.04
N SER A 81 9.41 -5.56 15.88
CA SER A 81 10.30 -5.18 16.98
C SER A 81 10.33 -3.64 17.11
N PRO A 82 10.25 -3.10 18.35
CA PRO A 82 10.40 -1.66 18.59
C PRO A 82 11.72 -1.08 18.06
N GLU A 83 12.81 -1.86 18.14
CA GLU A 83 14.13 -1.47 17.64
C GLU A 83 14.11 -1.33 16.11
N ALA A 84 13.45 -2.26 15.43
CA ALA A 84 13.29 -2.19 13.98
C ALA A 84 12.43 -1.01 13.53
N LEU A 85 11.44 -0.60 14.35
CA LEU A 85 10.62 0.58 14.07
C LEU A 85 11.48 1.85 14.10
N GLN A 86 12.35 1.98 15.10
CA GLN A 86 13.28 3.12 15.16
C GLN A 86 14.20 3.14 13.95
N VAL A 87 14.75 1.99 13.52
CA VAL A 87 15.62 1.91 12.33
C VAL A 87 14.84 2.24 11.05
N ALA A 88 13.63 1.70 10.87
CA ALA A 88 12.83 1.90 9.66
C ALA A 88 12.31 3.34 9.51
N TYR A 89 11.94 3.97 10.63
CA TYR A 89 11.42 5.35 10.66
C TYR A 89 12.47 6.40 11.05
N ALA A 90 13.70 5.98 11.35
CA ALA A 90 14.80 6.89 11.63
C ALA A 90 15.01 7.84 10.45
N HIS A 91 15.06 9.12 10.77
CA HIS A 91 15.40 10.14 9.79
C HIS A 91 16.85 9.92 9.36
N GLY A 92 17.08 9.85 8.04
CA GLY A 92 18.44 9.76 7.49
C GLY A 92 18.92 8.36 7.10
N ASN A 93 18.29 7.25 7.53
CA ASN A 93 18.75 5.86 7.34
C ASN A 93 18.68 5.32 5.87
N GLY A 94 18.73 6.17 4.84
CA GLY A 94 18.64 5.75 3.43
C GLY A 94 17.33 5.08 2.97
N ALA A 95 16.48 4.60 3.88
CA ALA A 95 15.21 3.96 3.57
C ALA A 95 14.30 4.93 2.80
N LEU A 96 13.77 4.44 1.67
CA LEU A 96 12.81 5.14 0.83
C LEU A 96 11.49 4.38 0.83
N LYS A 97 10.39 5.11 0.59
CA LYS A 97 9.09 4.49 0.38
C LYS A 97 9.17 3.46 -0.76
N SER A 98 8.54 2.31 -0.53
CA SER A 98 8.50 1.19 -1.47
C SER A 98 7.83 1.60 -2.81
N PRO A 99 8.17 0.95 -3.94
CA PRO A 99 7.41 1.06 -5.19
C PRO A 99 5.91 0.81 -5.03
N PHE A 100 5.47 0.13 -3.97
CA PHE A 100 4.05 0.02 -3.60
C PHE A 100 3.34 1.39 -3.59
N TYR A 101 4.03 2.47 -3.25
CA TYR A 101 3.43 3.82 -3.22
C TYR A 101 3.18 4.41 -4.62
N ASP A 102 3.77 3.83 -5.67
CA ASP A 102 3.64 4.32 -7.04
C ASP A 102 2.21 4.10 -7.57
N VAL A 103 1.51 3.05 -7.12
CA VAL A 103 0.12 2.78 -7.53
C VAL A 103 -0.87 3.83 -7.02
N PHE A 104 -0.50 4.60 -6.00
CA PHE A 104 -1.32 5.68 -5.43
C PHE A 104 -0.99 7.05 -6.04
N ALA A 105 -0.17 7.11 -7.09
CA ALA A 105 0.03 8.33 -7.86
C ALA A 105 -1.08 8.45 -8.92
N SER A 106 -1.90 9.50 -8.85
CA SER A 106 -2.91 9.79 -9.88
C SER A 106 -2.33 10.67 -10.99
N ILE A 107 -2.30 11.99 -10.77
CA ILE A 107 -1.86 13.00 -11.74
C ILE A 107 -0.43 13.45 -11.42
N GLN A 108 -0.16 13.72 -10.14
CA GLN A 108 1.17 14.04 -9.64
C GLN A 108 1.41 13.34 -8.32
N ARG A 109 2.69 13.06 -8.04
CA ARG A 109 3.09 12.54 -6.72
C ARG A 109 2.84 13.62 -5.67
N GLY A 110 1.92 13.38 -4.73
CA GLY A 110 1.73 14.20 -3.53
C GLY A 110 2.82 13.96 -2.48
N LEU A 111 2.70 14.61 -1.31
CA LEU A 111 3.64 14.43 -0.20
C LEU A 111 3.73 12.96 0.25
N PHE A 112 2.58 12.27 0.27
CA PHE A 112 2.48 10.90 0.77
C PHE A 112 3.23 9.87 -0.09
N ASN A 113 3.13 9.95 -1.42
CA ASN A 113 3.69 8.96 -2.35
C ASN A 113 5.02 9.39 -3.00
N THR A 114 5.52 10.59 -2.71
CA THR A 114 6.86 11.02 -3.17
C THR A 114 7.93 10.18 -2.46
N ARG A 115 8.76 9.49 -3.26
CA ARG A 115 9.88 8.65 -2.82
C ARG A 115 11.20 9.41 -2.75
N ASP A 116 11.32 10.52 -3.49
CA ASP A 116 12.49 11.40 -3.46
C ASP A 116 12.51 12.30 -2.23
N ARG A 117 13.65 12.35 -1.52
CA ARG A 117 13.77 13.08 -0.26
C ARG A 117 13.76 14.60 -0.44
N ALA A 118 14.43 15.12 -1.47
CA ALA A 118 14.50 16.55 -1.71
C ALA A 118 13.13 17.12 -2.09
N GLN A 119 12.42 16.42 -2.99
CA GLN A 119 11.04 16.74 -3.35
C GLN A 119 10.10 16.60 -2.15
N HIS A 120 10.27 15.57 -1.32
CA HIS A 120 9.47 15.41 -0.11
C HIS A 120 9.67 16.56 0.87
N SER A 121 10.93 16.92 1.17
CA SER A 121 11.28 18.03 2.06
C SER A 121 10.70 19.35 1.58
N ARG A 122 10.84 19.65 0.27
CA ARG A 122 10.28 20.85 -0.34
C ARG A 122 8.75 20.90 -0.22
N LYS A 123 8.05 19.81 -0.56
CA LYS A 123 6.59 19.72 -0.47
C LYS A 123 6.11 19.84 0.98
N LEU A 124 6.82 19.20 1.91
CA LEU A 124 6.52 19.26 3.34
C LEU A 124 6.66 20.69 3.86
N GLY A 125 7.74 21.39 3.51
CA GLY A 125 7.97 22.79 3.90
C GLY A 125 6.88 23.74 3.41
N ILE A 126 6.34 23.52 2.21
CA ILE A 126 5.23 24.32 1.67
C ILE A 126 3.96 24.14 2.51
N ILE A 127 3.65 22.93 2.99
CA ILE A 127 2.38 22.66 3.68
C ILE A 127 2.47 22.76 5.20
N SER A 128 3.67 22.66 5.79
CA SER A 128 3.87 22.54 7.23
C SER A 128 3.23 23.68 8.03
N HIS A 129 3.25 24.91 7.50
CA HIS A 129 2.67 26.08 8.15
C HIS A 129 1.15 25.96 8.38
N ARG A 130 0.41 25.28 7.49
CA ARG A 130 -1.04 25.03 7.64
C ARG A 130 -1.35 24.01 8.73
N PHE A 131 -0.38 23.19 9.10
CA PHE A 131 -0.50 22.23 10.21
C PHE A 131 0.17 22.75 11.49
N SER A 132 0.50 24.05 11.55
CA SER A 132 1.00 24.67 12.77
C SER A 132 -0.08 24.73 13.85
N GLN A 133 0.34 24.74 15.12
CA GLN A 133 -0.58 24.86 16.25
C GLN A 133 -1.51 26.08 16.12
N LYS A 134 -0.98 27.22 15.66
CA LYS A 134 -1.79 28.42 15.42
C LYS A 134 -2.90 28.16 14.39
N SER A 135 -2.55 27.58 13.24
CA SER A 135 -3.54 27.28 12.19
C SER A 135 -4.60 26.28 12.66
N VAL A 136 -4.21 25.26 13.45
CA VAL A 136 -5.15 24.32 14.07
C VAL A 136 -6.12 25.03 15.00
N MET A 137 -5.63 25.95 15.83
CA MET A 137 -6.48 26.74 16.73
C MET A 137 -7.44 27.67 15.98
N GLU A 138 -7.00 28.26 14.87
CA GLU A 138 -7.83 29.10 14.00
C GLU A 138 -8.95 28.31 13.30
N VAL A 139 -8.66 27.08 12.86
CA VAL A 139 -9.66 26.21 12.20
C VAL A 139 -10.65 25.60 13.19
N GLY A 140 -10.26 25.42 14.45
CA GLY A 140 -11.05 24.77 15.49
C GLY A 140 -12.50 25.26 15.62
N PRO A 141 -12.77 26.58 15.74
CA PRO A 141 -14.13 27.13 15.82
C PRO A 141 -14.99 26.75 14.61
N SER A 142 -14.48 26.95 13.39
CA SER A 142 -15.19 26.62 12.15
C SER A 142 -15.49 25.13 12.05
N LEU A 143 -14.53 24.28 12.41
CA LEU A 143 -14.72 22.83 12.43
C LEU A 143 -15.82 22.42 13.42
N ARG A 144 -15.86 23.00 14.62
CA ARG A 144 -16.92 22.75 15.61
C ARG A 144 -18.30 23.15 15.09
N LEU A 145 -18.40 24.28 14.39
CA LEU A 145 -19.66 24.71 13.78
C LEU A 145 -20.15 23.69 12.73
N TYR A 146 -19.29 23.27 11.80
CA TYR A 146 -19.68 22.31 10.76
C TYR A 146 -20.00 20.92 11.32
N VAL A 147 -19.22 20.44 12.29
CA VAL A 147 -19.50 19.16 12.97
C VAL A 147 -20.83 19.25 13.73
N GLY A 148 -21.10 20.35 14.44
CA GLY A 148 -22.38 20.57 15.13
C GLY A 148 -23.58 20.65 14.18
N GLN A 149 -23.43 21.33 13.04
CA GLN A 149 -24.44 21.34 11.97
C GLN A 149 -24.68 19.93 11.42
N HIS A 150 -23.62 19.15 11.18
CA HIS A 150 -23.72 17.78 10.71
C HIS A 150 -24.49 16.92 11.72
N ILE A 151 -24.11 16.94 13.00
CA ILE A 151 -24.80 16.21 14.07
C ILE A 151 -26.28 16.61 14.13
N SER A 152 -26.58 17.91 14.04
CA SER A 152 -27.97 18.40 14.05
C SER A 152 -28.81 17.87 12.86
N GLN A 153 -28.19 17.70 11.69
CA GLN A 153 -28.85 17.06 10.54
C GLN A 153 -29.09 15.57 10.79
N TRP A 154 -28.13 14.87 11.37
CA TRP A 154 -28.29 13.46 11.74
C TRP A 154 -29.38 13.25 12.78
N ASP A 155 -29.45 14.09 13.80
CA ASP A 155 -30.51 14.04 14.81
C ASP A 155 -31.88 14.33 14.19
N ARG A 156 -31.96 15.28 13.26
CA ARG A 156 -33.18 15.52 12.47
C ARG A 156 -33.56 14.33 11.60
N LEU A 157 -32.63 13.62 10.98
CA LEU A 157 -32.96 12.45 10.17
C LEU A 157 -33.40 11.27 11.06
N ARG A 158 -32.75 11.11 12.22
CA ARG A 158 -33.10 10.08 13.21
C ARG A 158 -34.49 10.32 13.82
N TRP A 159 -34.81 11.56 14.17
CA TRP A 159 -36.07 11.91 14.84
C TRP A 159 -37.17 12.49 13.92
N GLY A 160 -36.80 12.84 12.69
CA GLY A 160 -37.69 13.27 11.62
C GLY A 160 -38.23 12.13 10.77
N TYR A 161 -37.81 10.88 11.00
CA TYR A 161 -38.60 9.71 10.62
C TYR A 161 -39.81 9.61 11.56
N LYS A 162 -40.78 10.52 11.37
CA LYS A 162 -42.16 10.36 11.81
C LYS A 162 -42.95 9.68 10.68
N GLY A 163 -42.48 8.50 10.27
CA GLY A 163 -43.34 7.46 9.71
C GLY A 163 -43.76 6.58 10.87
N GLY A 164 -45.03 6.65 11.25
CA GLY A 164 -45.50 6.32 12.59
C GLY A 164 -45.19 4.91 13.10
N VAL A 165 -44.80 4.84 14.37
CA VAL A 165 -45.25 3.79 15.28
C VAL A 165 -45.55 4.47 16.63
N SER A 166 -46.84 4.48 16.98
CA SER A 166 -47.31 4.78 18.33
C SER A 166 -46.90 3.65 19.26
N TYR A 167 -46.36 3.99 20.42
CA TYR A 167 -46.52 3.22 21.65
C TYR A 167 -46.99 4.19 22.73
#